data_AF-A0A957IW07-F1
#
_entry.id   AF-A0A957IW07-F1
#
_cell.length_a   1.000
_cell.length_b   1.000
_cell.length_c   1.000
_cell.angle_alpha   90.00
_cell.angle_beta   90.00
_cell.angle_gamma   90.00
#
_symmetry.space_group_name_H-M   'P 1'
#
loop_
_entity.id
_entity.type
_entity.pdbx_description
1 polymer ?
#
loop_
_entity_poly.entity_id
_entity_poly.type
_entity_poly.pdbx_seq_one_letter_code
_entity_poly.pdbx_strand_id
1 'polypeptide(L)'
;MIRLTEAQIRWYRLRRSGLVEPFDGVLTEAVTTAVSTLAGIQAQILPAAAISLWNRTTGLTYARFEEMLFTERSLVKLWGQRQTLHLYTSREWALIHAAMPLE
;
A
#
# COMPACT_ATOMS: atom_id res chain seq x y z
N MET A 1 -3.08 8.48 -31.16
CA MET A 1 -2.72 9.17 -29.89
C MET A 1 -3.98 9.22 -29.03
N ILE A 2 -3.97 8.62 -27.84
CA ILE A 2 -5.13 8.64 -26.94
C ILE A 2 -5.19 10.01 -26.26
N ARG A 3 -6.35 10.67 -26.24
CA ARG A 3 -6.60 11.90 -25.49
C ARG A 3 -7.49 11.56 -24.29
N LEU A 4 -7.09 12.00 -23.09
CA LEU A 4 -7.83 11.81 -21.85
C LEU A 4 -8.15 13.16 -21.23
N THR A 5 -9.36 13.30 -20.68
CA THR A 5 -9.74 14.45 -19.85
C THR A 5 -9.21 14.27 -18.43
N GLU A 6 -9.10 15.37 -17.67
CA GLU A 6 -8.72 15.28 -16.26
C GLU A 6 -9.68 14.42 -15.43
N ALA A 7 -10.98 14.48 -15.73
CA ALA A 7 -11.99 13.69 -15.06
C ALA A 7 -11.75 12.18 -15.27
N GLN A 8 -11.37 11.78 -16.49
CA GLN A 8 -11.02 10.39 -16.79
C GLN A 8 -9.76 9.95 -16.02
N ILE A 9 -8.74 10.82 -15.91
CA ILE A 9 -7.52 10.52 -15.16
C ILE A 9 -7.82 10.39 -13.66
N ARG A 10 -8.59 11.32 -13.08
CA ARG A 10 -8.98 11.27 -11.66
C ARG A 10 -9.79 10.02 -11.34
N TRP A 11 -10.79 9.71 -12.16
CA TRP A 11 -11.59 8.49 -12.03
C TRP A 11 -10.72 7.24 -12.07
N TYR A 12 -9.82 7.16 -13.06
CA TYR A 12 -8.91 6.03 -13.20
C TYR A 12 -7.99 5.87 -11.98
N ARG A 13 -7.45 6.96 -11.44
CA ARG A 13 -6.62 6.93 -10.22
C ARG A 13 -7.42 6.46 -9.01
N LEU A 14 -8.62 6.98 -8.79
CA LEU A 14 -9.48 6.56 -7.68
C LEU A 14 -9.78 5.07 -7.76
N ARG A 15 -10.17 4.57 -8.95
CA ARG A 15 -10.42 3.14 -9.18
C ARG A 15 -9.16 2.29 -8.95
N ARG A 16 -8.04 2.64 -9.57
CA ARG A 16 -6.78 1.88 -9.44
C ARG A 16 -6.19 1.89 -8.02
N SER A 17 -6.54 2.89 -7.22
CA SER A 17 -6.08 3.01 -5.83
C SER A 17 -6.92 2.22 -4.82
N GLY A 18 -7.97 1.51 -5.27
CA GLY A 18 -8.85 0.75 -4.40
C GLY A 18 -9.94 1.58 -3.68
N LEU A 19 -10.12 2.86 -4.02
CA LEU A 19 -11.06 3.75 -3.33
C LEU A 19 -12.49 3.71 -3.91
N VAL A 20 -12.65 3.24 -5.15
CA VAL A 20 -13.97 3.03 -5.78
C VAL A 20 -14.33 1.55 -5.77
N GLU A 21 -13.36 0.70 -6.10
CA GLU A 21 -13.45 -0.75 -6.08
C GLU A 21 -12.34 -1.26 -5.17
N PRO A 22 -12.65 -1.57 -3.90
CA PRO A 22 -11.66 -2.09 -2.96
C PRO A 22 -11.02 -3.38 -3.47
N PHE A 23 -9.75 -3.58 -3.12
CA PHE A 23 -9.08 -4.86 -3.31
C PHE A 23 -9.78 -5.93 -2.45
N ASP A 24 -10.16 -7.03 -3.07
CA ASP A 24 -10.92 -8.12 -2.47
C ASP A 24 -10.25 -9.49 -2.68
N GLY A 25 -10.92 -10.57 -2.27
CA GLY A 25 -10.38 -11.93 -2.28
C GLY A 25 -9.73 -12.33 -0.96
N VAL A 26 -8.65 -13.11 -1.01
CA VAL A 26 -7.90 -13.51 0.18
C VAL A 26 -7.29 -12.25 0.81
N LEU A 27 -7.65 -11.95 2.07
CA LEU A 27 -7.33 -10.67 2.71
C LEU A 27 -5.85 -10.30 2.67
N THR A 28 -4.94 -11.25 2.93
CA THR A 28 -3.50 -11.03 2.85
C THR A 28 -3.05 -10.62 1.45
N GLU A 29 -3.59 -11.25 0.41
CA GLU A 29 -3.30 -10.94 -0.99
C GLU A 29 -3.90 -9.59 -1.39
N ALA A 30 -5.12 -9.30 -0.96
CA ALA A 30 -5.78 -8.02 -1.20
C ALA A 30 -4.97 -6.86 -0.60
N VAL A 31 -4.54 -6.98 0.65
CA VAL A 31 -3.73 -5.97 1.35
C VAL A 31 -2.35 -5.81 0.71
N THR A 32 -1.64 -6.91 0.43
CA THR A 32 -0.32 -6.83 -0.21
C THR A 32 -0.42 -6.26 -1.63
N THR A 33 -1.46 -6.61 -2.39
CA THR A 33 -1.74 -6.02 -3.71
C THR A 33 -2.01 -4.52 -3.61
N ALA A 34 -2.77 -4.07 -2.59
CA ALA A 34 -3.02 -2.65 -2.35
C ALA A 34 -1.71 -1.89 -2.07
N VAL A 35 -0.87 -2.44 -1.19
CA VAL A 35 0.45 -1.86 -0.84
C VAL A 35 1.35 -1.76 -2.08
N SER A 36 1.49 -2.83 -2.86
CA SER A 36 2.28 -2.85 -4.10
C SER A 36 1.73 -1.87 -5.14
N THR A 37 0.41 -1.85 -5.36
CA THR A 37 -0.24 -0.98 -6.36
C THR A 37 -0.04 0.50 -6.05
N LEU A 38 0.06 0.86 -4.76
CA LEU A 38 0.28 2.22 -4.30
C LEU A 38 1.76 2.58 -4.13
N ALA A 39 2.67 1.65 -4.46
CA ALA A 39 4.10 1.78 -4.22
C ALA A 39 4.43 2.07 -2.74
N GLY A 40 3.72 1.41 -1.83
CA GLY A 40 3.85 1.57 -0.40
C GLY A 40 2.83 2.53 0.24
N ILE A 41 2.70 2.45 1.56
CA ILE A 41 1.78 3.29 2.35
C ILE A 41 2.58 4.05 3.39
N GLN A 42 2.48 5.39 3.44
CA GLN A 42 3.16 6.17 4.46
C GLN A 42 2.71 5.74 5.87
N ALA A 43 3.66 5.51 6.76
CA ALA A 43 3.47 4.89 8.07
C ALA A 43 4.29 5.56 9.17
N GLN A 44 4.57 6.86 9.05
CA GLN A 44 5.12 7.65 10.15
C GLN A 44 4.19 7.54 11.37
N ILE A 45 2.88 7.65 11.13
CA ILE A 45 1.82 7.35 12.09
C ILE A 45 1.19 6.01 11.69
N LEU A 46 1.51 4.94 12.40
CA LEU A 46 1.13 3.58 12.01
C LEU A 46 -0.39 3.36 11.91
N PRO A 47 -1.24 3.87 12.83
CA PRO A 47 -2.68 3.75 12.69
C PRO A 47 -3.25 4.43 11.44
N ALA A 48 -2.63 5.52 10.96
CA ALA A 48 -3.05 6.18 9.73
C ALA A 48 -2.78 5.30 8.49
N ALA A 49 -1.69 4.52 8.51
CA ALA A 49 -1.42 3.53 7.47
C ALA A 49 -2.47 2.40 7.47
N ALA A 50 -2.88 1.93 8.65
CA ALA A 50 -3.93 0.94 8.79
C ALA A 50 -5.27 1.45 8.25
N ILE A 51 -5.67 2.68 8.58
CA ILE A 51 -6.88 3.32 8.04
C ILE A 51 -6.79 3.50 6.51
N SER A 52 -5.62 3.85 6.00
CA SER A 52 -5.38 3.97 4.56
C SER A 52 -5.64 2.63 3.85
N LEU A 53 -5.16 1.52 4.40
CA LEU A 53 -5.43 0.19 3.85
C LEU A 53 -6.88 -0.24 4.05
N TRP A 54 -7.46 0.03 5.21
CA TRP A 54 -8.86 -0.29 5.53
C TRP A 54 -9.83 0.31 4.50
N ASN A 55 -9.62 1.55 4.07
CA ASN A 55 -10.45 2.20 3.05
C ASN A 55 -10.30 1.60 1.63
N ARG A 56 -9.35 0.68 1.43
CA ARG A 56 -8.99 0.13 0.12
C ARG A 56 -9.13 -1.37 0.03
N THR A 57 -9.47 -2.04 1.13
CA THR A 57 -9.55 -3.50 1.19
C THR A 57 -10.81 -3.94 1.91
N THR A 58 -11.41 -5.04 1.49
CA THR A 58 -12.60 -5.58 2.15
C THR A 58 -12.20 -6.45 3.35
N GLY A 59 -12.71 -6.15 4.55
CA GLY A 59 -12.59 -7.02 5.73
C GLY A 59 -11.30 -6.88 6.55
N LEU A 60 -10.43 -5.91 6.25
CA LEU A 60 -9.24 -5.65 7.07
C LEU A 60 -9.63 -5.18 8.47
N THR A 61 -9.07 -5.81 9.49
CA THR A 61 -9.14 -5.35 10.88
C THR A 61 -7.78 -4.84 11.33
N TYR A 62 -7.76 -4.01 12.38
CA TYR A 62 -6.49 -3.52 12.93
C TYR A 62 -5.65 -4.67 13.50
N ALA A 63 -6.27 -5.65 14.17
CA ALA A 63 -5.57 -6.83 14.68
C ALA A 63 -4.92 -7.65 13.55
N ARG A 64 -5.64 -7.85 12.43
CA ARG A 64 -5.08 -8.55 11.27
C ARG A 64 -3.94 -7.77 10.62
N PHE A 65 -4.07 -6.45 10.54
CA PHE A 65 -3.00 -5.57 10.08
C PHE A 65 -1.72 -5.72 10.93
N GLU A 66 -1.86 -5.73 12.26
CA GLU A 66 -0.74 -5.93 13.18
C GLU A 66 -0.14 -7.33 13.05
N GLU A 67 -0.95 -8.37 12.89
CA GLU A 67 -0.48 -9.74 12.65
C GLU A 67 0.35 -9.82 11.36
N MET A 68 -0.13 -9.23 10.26
CA MET A 68 0.59 -9.18 8.99
C MET A 68 1.93 -8.44 9.10
N LEU A 69 1.99 -7.39 9.92
CA LEU A 69 3.18 -6.56 10.09
C LEU A 69 4.20 -7.13 11.08
N PHE A 70 3.75 -7.63 12.23
CA PHE A 70 4.64 -7.99 13.34
C PHE A 70 4.90 -9.49 13.42
N THR A 71 3.91 -10.32 13.08
CA THR A 71 3.98 -11.78 13.21
C THR A 71 4.35 -12.45 11.89
N GLU A 72 3.52 -12.30 10.85
CA GLU A 72 3.71 -12.98 9.57
C GLU A 72 4.81 -12.36 8.72
N ARG A 73 5.09 -11.07 8.96
CA ARG A 73 5.99 -10.27 8.12
C ARG A 73 5.62 -10.39 6.64
N SER A 74 4.33 -10.39 6.32
CA SER A 74 3.85 -10.20 4.95
C SER A 74 3.94 -8.72 4.55
N LEU A 75 3.90 -7.83 5.54
CA LEU A 75 4.26 -6.42 5.44
C LEU A 75 5.53 -6.12 6.24
N VAL A 76 6.29 -5.13 5.78
CA VAL A 76 7.46 -4.56 6.47
C VAL A 76 7.35 -3.04 6.54
N LYS A 77 7.86 -2.46 7.63
CA LYS A 77 7.95 -1.01 7.83
C LYS A 77 9.41 -0.57 7.72
N LEU A 78 9.71 0.31 6.77
CA LEU A 78 11.07 0.80 6.50
C LEU A 78 11.08 2.26 6.02
N TRP A 79 12.27 2.85 6.01
CA TRP A 79 12.50 4.15 5.38
C TRP A 79 12.41 4.01 3.87
N GLY A 80 11.56 4.83 3.27
CA GLY A 80 11.21 4.77 1.86
C GLY A 80 11.27 6.13 1.17
N GLN A 81 10.38 6.34 0.21
CA GLN A 81 10.37 7.56 -0.61
C GLN A 81 10.44 8.82 0.25
N ARG A 82 11.26 9.78 -0.19
CA ARG A 82 11.46 11.09 0.49
C ARG A 82 11.93 10.95 1.94
N GLN A 83 12.64 9.87 2.27
CA GLN A 83 13.13 9.58 3.63
C GLN A 83 12.02 9.61 4.68
N THR A 84 10.84 9.03 4.38
CA THR A 84 9.78 8.83 5.39
C THR A 84 9.47 7.35 5.57
N LEU A 85 8.95 6.97 6.74
CA LEU A 85 8.54 5.59 7.01
C LEU A 85 7.35 5.18 6.14
N HIS A 86 7.44 4.01 5.51
CA HIS A 86 6.38 3.41 4.71
C HIS A 86 6.23 1.92 5.02
N LEU A 87 5.04 1.38 4.74
CA LEU A 87 4.80 -0.04 4.62
C LEU A 87 5.06 -0.49 3.19
N TYR A 88 5.69 -1.64 3.04
CA TYR A 88 5.82 -2.37 1.79
C TYR A 88 5.49 -3.83 1.99
N THR A 89 5.29 -4.56 0.88
CA THR A 89 5.30 -6.02 0.94
C THR A 89 6.73 -6.50 1.18
N SER A 90 6.90 -7.57 1.94
CA SER A 90 8.24 -8.11 2.21
C SER A 90 8.96 -8.59 0.96
N ARG A 91 8.20 -8.95 -0.08
CA ARG A 91 8.72 -9.38 -1.39
C ARG A 91 9.36 -8.22 -2.16
N GLU A 92 8.98 -6.99 -1.89
CA GLU A 92 9.49 -5.80 -2.59
C GLU A 92 10.66 -5.12 -1.87
N TRP A 93 11.03 -5.58 -0.67
CA TRP A 93 12.10 -5.00 0.13
C TRP A 93 13.38 -4.73 -0.68
N ALA A 94 13.86 -5.71 -1.46
CA ALA A 94 15.09 -5.57 -2.23
C ALA A 94 14.98 -4.47 -3.30
N LEU A 95 13.82 -4.34 -3.95
CA LEU A 95 13.56 -3.28 -4.92
C LEU A 95 13.55 -1.91 -4.24
N ILE A 96 12.86 -1.79 -3.10
CA ILE A 96 12.80 -0.52 -2.38
C ILE A 96 14.18 -0.12 -1.89
N HIS A 97 14.93 -1.06 -1.30
CA HIS A 97 16.29 -0.79 -0.85
C HIS A 97 17.19 -0.31 -1.99
N ALA A 98 17.14 -0.96 -3.17
CA ALA A 98 17.92 -0.57 -4.33
C ALA A 98 17.53 0.80 -4.93
N ALA A 99 16.26 1.20 -4.77
CA ALA A 99 15.76 2.49 -5.23
C ALA A 99 16.08 3.66 -4.27
N MET A 100 16.49 3.36 -3.03
CA MET A 100 16.90 4.37 -2.06
C MET A 100 18.31 4.88 -2.43
N PRO A 101 18.59 6.18 -2.22
CA PRO A 101 19.94 6.71 -2.40
C PRO A 101 20.91 5.93 -1.50
N LEU A 102 22.03 5.50 -2.07
CA LEU A 102 23.17 5.04 -1.27
C LEU A 102 23.73 6.27 -0.57
N GLU A 103 23.65 6.30 0.76
CA GLU A 103 24.49 7.18 1.58
C GLU A 103 25.92 6.64 1.64
#